data_AF-A0A2G5SA68-F1
#
_entry.id   AF-A0A2G5SA68-F1
#
_cell.length_a   1.000
_cell.length_b   1.000
_cell.length_c   1.000
_cell.angle_alpha   90.00
_cell.angle_beta   90.00
_cell.angle_gamma   90.00
#
_symmetry.space_group_name_H-M   'P 1'
#
loop_
_entity.id
_entity.type
_entity.pdbx_description
1 polymer ?
#
loop_
_entity_poly.entity_id
_entity_poly.type
_entity_poly.pdbx_seq_one_letter_code
_entity_poly.pdbx_strand_id
1 'polypeptide(L)'
;MPTSNAKTSDTQALTNGSPAKNHFPRTRHVSNGKMFTYRDGQLLSIKKATKPTPFKSTKKKNEAAPNKKASASRNLLKELEKSKNQQE
;
A
#
# COMPACT_ATOMS: atom_id res chain seq x y z
N MET A 1 5.28 -15.22 -51.82
CA MET A 1 5.03 -14.94 -50.39
C MET A 1 4.80 -16.25 -49.65
N PRO A 2 5.78 -16.77 -48.88
CA PRO A 2 5.50 -17.77 -47.87
C PRO A 2 5.58 -17.15 -46.47
N THR A 3 4.50 -17.28 -45.69
CA THR A 3 4.41 -16.97 -44.26
C THR A 3 4.73 -18.23 -43.45
N SER A 4 5.94 -18.34 -42.91
CA SER A 4 6.30 -19.40 -41.96
C SER A 4 6.31 -18.85 -40.53
N ASN A 5 5.17 -18.97 -39.85
CA ASN A 5 5.11 -18.93 -38.38
C ASN A 5 5.64 -20.27 -37.85
N ALA A 6 6.93 -20.33 -37.51
CA ALA A 6 7.48 -21.42 -36.72
C ALA A 6 8.05 -20.83 -35.42
N LYS A 7 7.26 -20.88 -34.35
CA LYS A 7 7.74 -20.67 -32.99
C LYS A 7 8.61 -21.87 -32.60
N THR A 8 9.92 -21.74 -32.73
CA THR A 8 10.86 -22.66 -32.07
C THR A 8 11.01 -22.20 -30.62
N SER A 9 10.14 -22.71 -29.74
CA SER A 9 10.40 -22.66 -28.31
C SER A 9 11.35 -23.80 -27.96
N ASP A 10 12.64 -23.55 -28.11
CA ASP A 10 13.68 -24.46 -27.61
C ASP A 10 13.50 -24.61 -26.10
N THR A 11 13.00 -25.78 -25.74
CA THR A 11 12.82 -26.22 -24.36
C THR A 11 14.19 -26.70 -23.89
N GLN A 12 15.08 -25.77 -23.53
CA GLN A 12 16.36 -26.12 -22.92
C GLN A 12 16.11 -26.55 -21.46
N ALA A 13 16.59 -27.74 -21.17
CA ALA A 13 16.35 -28.53 -19.96
C ALA A 13 16.51 -27.75 -18.64
N LEU A 14 15.53 -27.93 -17.76
CA LEU A 14 15.68 -27.71 -16.32
C LEU A 14 16.67 -28.76 -15.79
N THR A 15 17.97 -28.44 -15.86
CA THR A 15 18.94 -29.11 -15.00
C THR A 15 18.79 -28.53 -13.59
N ASN A 16 18.81 -29.40 -12.58
CA ASN A 16 18.70 -29.07 -11.16
C ASN A 16 19.94 -28.27 -10.70
N GLY A 17 20.08 -27.04 -11.17
CA GLY A 17 21.16 -26.12 -10.87
C GLY A 17 20.58 -24.76 -10.52
N SER A 18 21.14 -24.14 -9.48
CA SER A 18 20.85 -22.75 -9.11
C SER A 18 20.70 -21.86 -10.36
N PRO A 19 19.69 -20.98 -10.44
CA PRO A 19 19.50 -20.13 -11.61
C PRO A 19 20.79 -19.37 -11.92
N ALA A 20 21.19 -19.37 -13.19
CA ALA A 20 22.41 -18.71 -13.65
C ALA A 20 22.43 -17.24 -13.20
N LYS A 21 23.55 -16.79 -12.62
CA LYS A 21 23.72 -15.43 -12.06
C LYS A 21 23.60 -14.29 -13.08
N ASN A 22 23.44 -14.59 -14.37
CA ASN A 22 23.45 -13.62 -15.46
C ASN A 22 22.05 -13.27 -16.01
N HIS A 23 20.97 -13.65 -15.31
CA HIS A 23 19.63 -13.26 -15.74
C HIS A 23 19.35 -11.80 -15.37
N PHE A 24 19.02 -10.98 -16.37
CA PHE A 24 18.54 -9.62 -16.11
C PHE A 24 17.30 -9.67 -15.20
N PRO A 25 17.11 -8.61 -14.38
CA PRO A 25 15.96 -8.52 -13.51
C PRO A 25 14.67 -8.52 -14.32
N ARG A 26 13.61 -9.08 -13.74
CA ARG A 26 12.28 -8.97 -14.34
C ARG A 26 11.79 -7.54 -14.18
N THR A 27 11.26 -6.97 -15.25
CA THR A 27 10.56 -5.68 -15.22
C THR A 27 9.06 -5.93 -15.30
N ARG A 28 8.28 -5.04 -14.68
CA ARG A 28 6.81 -5.10 -14.67
C ARG A 28 6.24 -3.76 -15.06
N HIS A 29 5.24 -3.76 -15.93
CA HIS A 29 4.41 -2.58 -16.15
C HIS A 29 2.93 -2.95 -16.05
N VAL A 30 2.11 -1.96 -15.68
CA VAL A 30 0.67 -2.13 -15.49
C VAL A 30 -0.05 -1.21 -16.45
N SER A 31 -0.87 -1.76 -17.33
CA SER A 31 -1.73 -1.02 -18.26
C SER A 31 -3.06 -1.74 -18.43
N ASN A 32 -4.16 -1.00 -18.60
CA ASN A 32 -5.50 -1.54 -18.86
C ASN A 32 -5.93 -2.66 -17.89
N GLY A 33 -5.63 -2.52 -16.60
CA GLY A 33 -5.97 -3.52 -15.56
C GLY A 33 -5.20 -4.84 -15.67
N LYS A 34 -4.15 -4.89 -16.50
CA LYS A 34 -3.27 -6.04 -16.69
C LYS A 34 -1.84 -5.68 -16.27
N MET A 35 -1.14 -6.70 -15.81
CA MET A 35 0.25 -6.64 -15.36
C MET A 35 1.08 -7.48 -16.31
N PHE A 36 2.02 -6.84 -16.98
CA PHE A 36 2.90 -7.45 -17.96
C PHE A 36 4.26 -7.64 -17.30
N THR A 37 4.83 -8.84 -17.43
CA THR A 37 6.16 -9.16 -16.87
C THR A 37 7.12 -9.47 -17.99
N TYR A 38 8.28 -8.81 -17.99
CA TYR A 38 9.31 -8.97 -19.01
C TYR A 38 10.62 -9.45 -18.40
N ARG A 39 11.48 -10.00 -19.26
CA ARG A 39 12.92 -10.19 -19.04
C ARG A 39 13.58 -10.05 -20.40
N ASP A 40 14.65 -9.26 -20.51
CA ASP A 40 15.40 -9.08 -21.76
C ASP A 40 14.55 -8.54 -22.93
N GLY A 41 13.56 -7.70 -22.61
CA GLY A 41 12.58 -7.22 -23.59
C GLY A 41 11.55 -8.27 -24.02
N GLN A 42 11.71 -9.53 -23.63
CA GLN A 42 10.77 -10.61 -23.93
C GLN A 42 9.61 -10.63 -22.93
N LEU A 43 8.38 -10.67 -23.45
CA LEU A 43 7.17 -10.82 -22.64
C LEU A 43 7.09 -12.25 -22.08
N LEU A 44 7.08 -12.37 -20.75
CA LEU A 44 6.98 -13.65 -20.04
C LEU A 44 5.54 -14.02 -19.68
N SER A 45 4.76 -13.05 -19.17
CA SER A 45 3.39 -13.31 -18.73
C SER A 45 2.53 -12.05 -18.64
N ILE A 46 1.22 -12.26 -18.72
CA ILE A 46 0.19 -11.25 -18.50
C ILE A 46 -0.74 -11.77 -17.39
N LYS A 47 -0.88 -11.00 -16.31
CA LYS A 47 -1.79 -11.31 -15.20
C LYS A 47 -2.78 -10.18 -14.96
N LYS A 48 -3.91 -10.45 -14.30
CA LYS A 48 -4.78 -9.38 -13.80
C LYS A 48 -4.01 -8.53 -12.79
N ALA A 49 -4.08 -7.20 -12.91
CA ALA A 49 -3.48 -6.30 -11.95
C ALA A 49 -4.24 -6.38 -10.63
N THR A 50 -3.56 -6.79 -9.55
CA THR A 50 -4.13 -6.76 -8.20
C THR A 50 -4.08 -5.34 -7.66
N LYS A 51 -5.15 -4.91 -6.99
CA LYS A 51 -5.15 -3.65 -6.25
C LYS A 51 -4.06 -3.69 -5.17
N PRO A 52 -3.39 -2.57 -4.87
CA PRO A 52 -2.47 -2.53 -3.75
C PRO A 52 -3.21 -2.93 -2.48
N THR A 53 -2.58 -3.75 -1.65
CA THR A 53 -3.09 -4.02 -0.32
C THR A 53 -3.07 -2.71 0.46
N PRO A 54 -4.21 -2.26 1.02
CA PRO A 54 -4.21 -1.07 1.85
C PRO A 54 -3.22 -1.29 2.99
N PHE A 55 -2.37 -0.30 3.25
CA PHE A 55 -1.53 -0.33 4.44
C PHE A 55 -2.44 -0.53 5.64
N LYS A 56 -2.10 -1.50 6.50
CA LYS A 56 -2.74 -1.60 7.81
C LYS A 56 -2.47 -0.28 8.50
N SER A 57 -3.48 0.57 8.66
CA SER A 57 -3.38 1.71 9.54
C SER A 57 -3.22 1.12 10.94
N THR A 58 -1.98 1.04 11.41
CA THR A 58 -1.76 0.95 12.83
C THR A 58 -2.38 2.22 13.37
N LYS A 59 -3.59 2.12 13.93
CA LYS A 59 -4.03 3.08 14.92
C LYS A 59 -2.99 2.96 16.02
N LYS A 60 -1.91 3.75 15.95
CA LYS A 60 -1.22 4.14 17.17
C LYS A 60 -2.37 4.65 18.02
N LYS A 61 -2.63 3.99 19.15
CA LYS A 61 -3.37 4.61 20.24
C LYS A 61 -2.63 5.93 20.40
N ASN A 62 -3.23 7.01 19.91
CA ASN A 62 -2.92 8.31 20.48
C ASN A 62 -3.26 8.05 21.95
N GLU A 63 -2.22 7.94 22.79
CA GLU A 63 -2.39 8.41 24.15
C GLU A 63 -2.89 9.83 23.96
N ALA A 64 -4.22 9.97 24.00
CA ALA A 64 -4.82 11.24 24.27
C ALA A 64 -4.27 11.57 25.66
N ALA A 65 -3.13 12.26 25.69
CA ALA A 65 -2.80 13.10 26.82
C ALA A 65 -4.11 13.86 27.07
N PRO A 66 -4.78 13.66 28.22
CA PRO A 66 -6.01 14.36 28.48
C PRO A 66 -5.60 15.83 28.41
N ASN A 67 -6.10 16.53 27.39
CA ASN A 67 -5.89 17.95 27.25
C ASN A 67 -6.56 18.55 28.50
N LYS A 68 -5.79 18.74 29.58
CA LYS A 68 -6.20 19.30 30.87
C LYS A 68 -6.47 20.81 30.70
N LYS A 69 -7.39 21.14 29.79
CA LYS A 69 -7.88 22.50 29.56
C LYS A 69 -9.41 22.58 29.58
N ALA A 70 -10.12 21.48 29.82
CA ALA A 70 -11.57 21.47 29.96
C ALA A 70 -12.08 21.60 31.41
N SER A 71 -11.20 21.65 32.42
CA SER A 71 -11.61 21.77 33.83
C SER A 71 -11.55 23.19 34.40
N ALA A 72 -10.90 24.14 33.73
CA ALA A 72 -10.78 25.51 34.24
C ALA A 72 -12.06 26.34 34.05
N SER A 73 -12.86 26.05 33.02
CA SER A 73 -14.10 26.81 32.73
C SER A 73 -15.31 26.35 33.55
N ARG A 74 -15.29 25.14 34.10
CA ARG A 74 -16.44 24.58 34.84
C ARG A 74 -16.56 25.11 36.27
N ASN A 75 -15.45 25.51 36.89
CA ASN A 75 -15.46 26.09 38.24
C ASN A 75 -15.81 27.59 38.21
N LEU A 76 -15.40 28.32 37.16
CA LEU A 76 -15.65 29.75 37.04
C LEU A 76 -17.15 30.07 36.83
N LEU A 77 -17.87 29.20 36.12
CA LEU A 77 -19.33 29.34 35.93
C LEU A 77 -20.11 29.14 37.24
N LYS A 78 -19.67 28.19 38.09
CA LYS A 78 -20.30 27.91 39.38
C LYS A 78 -20.06 29.02 40.42
N GLU A 79 -18.91 29.69 40.37
CA GLU A 79 -18.66 30.85 41.23
C GLU A 79 -19.49 32.07 40.81
N LEU A 80 -19.64 32.32 39.50
CA LEU A 80 -20.48 33.40 38.97
C LEU A 80 -21.99 33.20 39.24
N GLU A 81 -22.47 31.96 39.24
CA GLU A 81 -23.86 31.67 39.60
C GLU A 81 -24.13 31.85 41.10
N LYS A 82 -23.15 31.55 41.97
CA LYS A 82 -23.29 31.76 43.41
C LYS A 82 -23.23 33.22 43.81
N SER A 83 -22.41 34.04 43.15
CA SER A 83 -22.28 35.47 43.51
C SER A 83 -23.50 36.31 43.10
N LYS A 84 -24.25 35.90 42.08
CA LYS A 84 -25.49 36.60 41.66
C LYS A 84 -26.66 36.45 42.63
N ASN A 85 -26.63 35.44 43.50
CA ASN A 85 -27.74 35.12 44.41
C ASN A 85 -27.57 35.68 45.83
N GLN A 86 -26.54 36.53 46.05
CA GLN A 86 -26.23 37.14 47.37
C GLN A 86 -26.28 38.68 47.34
N GLN A 87 -26.83 39.28 46.30
CA GLN A 87 -26.97 40.76 46.17
C GLN A 87 -28.43 41.24 46.21
N GLU A 88 -29.34 40.47 46.83
CA GLU A 88 -30.61 41.02 47.35
C GLU A 88 -30.48 41.32 48.85
#